data_AF-A0AAU2MNW7-F1
#
_entry.id   AF-A0AAU2MNW7-F1
#
_cell.length_a   1.000
_cell.length_b   1.000
_cell.length_c   1.000
_cell.angle_alpha   90.00
_cell.angle_beta   90.00
_cell.angle_gamma   90.00
#
_symmetry.space_group_name_H-M   'P 1'
#
loop_
_entity.id
_entity.type
_entity.pdbx_description
1 polymer ?
#
loop_
_entity_poly.entity_id
_entity_poly.type
_entity_poly.pdbx_seq_one_letter_code
_entity_poly.pdbx_strand_id
1 'polypeptide(L)'
;MWWAGFERVTWTGEGGEPTWFETFPGKAKRGFCPTCGTRVAAVDCDIPETGINVPALDDTSGADLMPVNASFRENAVHWMPPVPDTQHSPLG
;
A
#
# COMPACT_ATOMS: atom_id res chain seq x y z
N MET A 1 -4.52 -3.67 5.31
CA MET A 1 -4.11 -3.66 3.88
C MET A 1 -2.60 -3.56 3.88
N TRP A 2 -1.92 -4.37 3.07
CA TRP A 2 -0.45 -4.51 3.10
C TRP A 2 0.12 -3.70 1.94
N TRP A 3 0.97 -2.72 2.28
CA TRP A 3 1.52 -1.76 1.33
C TRP A 3 3.04 -1.88 1.25
N ALA A 4 3.59 -1.71 0.05
CA ALA A 4 5.00 -1.47 -0.20
C ALA A 4 5.15 -0.13 -0.94
N GLY A 5 6.10 0.70 -0.50
CA GLY A 5 6.36 2.02 -1.10
C GLY A 5 7.32 1.91 -2.28
N PHE A 6 7.00 2.59 -3.38
CA PHE A 6 7.86 2.69 -4.57
C PHE A 6 8.07 4.16 -4.93
N GLU A 7 9.32 4.58 -5.06
CA GLU A 7 9.67 5.96 -5.47
C GLU A 7 9.20 6.29 -6.89
N ARG A 8 9.14 5.29 -7.77
CA ARG A 8 8.76 5.44 -9.18
C ARG A 8 7.91 4.25 -9.60
N VAL A 9 6.72 4.54 -10.11
CA VAL A 9 5.78 3.55 -10.65
C VAL A 9 5.45 3.94 -12.08
N THR A 10 5.44 2.96 -12.98
CA THR A 10 4.97 3.14 -14.36
C THR A 10 3.97 2.05 -14.67
N TRP A 11 2.80 2.46 -15.17
CA TRP A 11 1.71 1.55 -15.49
C TRP A 11 1.86 1.06 -16.93
N THR A 12 2.36 -0.17 -17.09
CA THR A 12 2.69 -0.75 -18.42
C THR A 12 1.73 -1.85 -18.87
N GLY A 13 0.84 -2.31 -17.98
CA GLY A 13 -0.14 -3.34 -18.30
C GLY A 13 -1.30 -2.80 -19.16
N GLU A 14 -2.06 -3.71 -19.79
CA GLU A 14 -3.20 -3.37 -20.64
C GLU A 14 -4.28 -2.55 -19.92
N GLY A 15 -4.37 -2.67 -18.59
CA GLY A 15 -5.27 -1.89 -17.75
C GLY A 15 -4.89 -0.41 -17.58
N GLY A 16 -3.67 -0.02 -17.97
CA GLY A 16 -3.19 1.36 -17.86
C GLY A 16 -3.08 1.87 -16.41
N GLU A 17 -3.08 3.19 -16.26
CA GLU A 17 -3.08 3.85 -14.95
C GLU A 17 -4.40 3.61 -14.19
N PRO A 18 -4.37 3.30 -12.88
CA PRO A 18 -5.58 3.13 -12.09
C PRO A 18 -6.43 4.41 -12.05
N THR A 19 -7.74 4.23 -11.89
CA THR A 19 -8.62 5.34 -11.55
C THR A 19 -8.37 5.77 -10.12
N TRP A 20 -8.27 7.09 -9.90
CA TRP A 20 -7.98 7.66 -8.59
C TRP A 20 -9.25 8.22 -7.93
N PHE A 21 -9.43 7.91 -6.65
CA PHE A 21 -10.45 8.52 -5.81
C PHE A 21 -9.81 9.18 -4.59
N GLU A 22 -10.12 10.45 -4.34
CA GLU A 22 -9.68 11.15 -3.13
C GLU A 22 -10.49 10.67 -1.92
N THR A 23 -9.87 9.83 -1.10
CA THR A 23 -10.47 9.36 0.15
C THR A 23 -10.41 10.41 1.26
N PHE A 24 -9.42 11.30 1.18
CA PHE A 24 -9.36 12.50 2.02
C PHE A 24 -8.88 13.67 1.16
N PRO A 25 -9.71 14.72 0.97
CA PRO A 25 -9.41 15.81 0.06
C PRO A 25 -8.02 16.42 0.30
N GLY A 26 -7.20 16.43 -0.75
CA GLY A 26 -5.83 16.96 -0.72
C GLY A 26 -4.82 16.23 0.18
N LYS A 27 -5.19 15.11 0.82
CA LYS A 27 -4.26 14.33 1.67
C LYS A 27 -4.04 12.90 1.21
N ALA A 28 -5.08 12.25 0.70
CA ALA A 28 -5.01 10.83 0.38
C ALA A 28 -5.87 10.49 -0.83
N LYS A 29 -5.27 9.82 -1.80
CA LYS A 29 -5.96 9.20 -2.94
C LYS A 29 -5.70 7.70 -3.00
N ARG A 30 -6.69 6.96 -3.47
CA ARG A 30 -6.62 5.50 -3.66
C ARG A 30 -6.87 5.17 -5.12
N GLY A 31 -5.96 4.38 -5.69
CA GLY A 31 -6.00 3.90 -7.07
C GLY A 31 -6.65 2.53 -7.15
N PHE A 32 -7.58 2.36 -8.08
CA PHE A 32 -8.27 1.10 -8.33
C PHE A 32 -8.39 0.79 -9.81
N CYS A 33 -8.50 -0.50 -10.14
CA CYS A 33 -8.76 -0.96 -11.51
C CYS A 33 -10.15 -0.50 -11.96
N PRO A 34 -10.31 0.22 -13.08
CA PRO A 34 -11.60 0.68 -13.56
C PRO A 34 -12.55 -0.46 -13.97
N THR A 35 -12.01 -1.64 -14.27
CA THR A 35 -12.79 -2.79 -14.75
C THR A 35 -13.35 -3.63 -13.61
N CYS A 36 -12.53 -3.99 -12.62
CA CYS A 36 -12.92 -4.90 -11.54
C CYS A 36 -13.01 -4.24 -10.16
N GLY A 37 -12.61 -2.97 -10.02
CA GLY A 37 -12.68 -2.22 -8.76
C GLY A 37 -11.60 -2.59 -7.73
N THR A 38 -10.68 -3.50 -8.06
CA THR A 38 -9.60 -3.90 -7.14
C THR A 38 -8.70 -2.71 -6.82
N ARG A 39 -8.43 -2.49 -5.52
CA ARG A 39 -7.49 -1.46 -5.05
C ARG A 39 -6.05 -1.92 -5.25
N VAL A 40 -5.29 -1.11 -5.98
CA VAL A 40 -3.91 -1.44 -6.37
C VAL A 40 -2.89 -0.43 -5.83
N ALA A 41 -3.31 0.82 -5.61
CA ALA A 41 -2.37 1.89 -5.26
C ALA A 41 -2.93 2.88 -4.23
N ALA A 42 -2.03 3.60 -3.59
CA ALA A 42 -2.29 4.70 -2.68
C ALA A 42 -1.23 5.78 -2.85
N VAL A 43 -1.64 7.04 -2.75
CA VAL A 43 -0.73 8.18 -2.60
C VAL A 43 -1.23 9.00 -1.42
N ASP A 44 -0.33 9.34 -0.52
CA ASP A 44 -0.58 10.16 0.65
C ASP A 44 0.34 11.40 0.58
N CYS A 45 -0.15 12.58 0.95
CA CYS A 45 0.55 13.85 0.67
C CYS A 45 1.90 14.00 1.38
N ASP A 46 2.08 13.31 2.51
CA ASP A 46 3.26 13.44 3.36
C ASP A 46 4.27 12.30 3.13
N ILE A 47 4.02 11.45 2.11
CA ILE A 47 4.88 10.31 1.75
C ILE A 47 5.24 10.43 0.27
N PRO A 48 6.55 10.48 -0.09
CA PRO A 48 6.98 10.67 -1.47
C PRO A 48 6.73 9.44 -2.35
N GLU A 49 6.63 8.26 -1.74
CA GLU A 49 6.43 6.98 -2.40
C GLU A 49 4.97 6.77 -2.78
N THR A 50 4.74 6.08 -3.90
CA THR A 50 3.43 5.49 -4.19
C THR A 50 3.34 4.15 -3.48
N GLY A 51 2.35 4.00 -2.61
CA GLY A 51 2.05 2.72 -1.96
C GLY A 51 1.37 1.77 -2.94
N ILE A 52 1.95 0.61 -3.19
CA ILE A 52 1.35 -0.48 -3.98
C ILE A 52 0.85 -1.55 -3.02
N ASN A 53 -0.37 -2.03 -3.27
CA ASN A 53 -0.96 -3.10 -2.47
C ASN A 53 -0.22 -4.40 -2.81
N VAL A 54 0.52 -4.97 -1.86
CA VAL A 54 1.45 -6.08 -2.13
C VAL A 54 0.76 -7.31 -2.77
N PRO A 55 -0.45 -7.72 -2.39
CA PRO A 55 -1.18 -8.79 -3.07
C PRO A 55 -1.55 -8.50 -4.54
N ALA A 56 -1.33 -7.29 -5.05
CA ALA A 56 -1.47 -6.98 -6.47
C ALA A 56 -0.18 -7.25 -7.28
N LEU A 57 0.91 -7.63 -6.62
CA LEU A 57 2.16 -8.06 -7.25
C LEU A 57 2.13 -9.56 -7.54
N ASP A 58 2.73 -9.96 -8.66
CA ASP A 58 2.82 -11.38 -9.06
C ASP A 58 3.77 -12.18 -8.16
N ASP A 59 4.87 -11.55 -7.73
CA ASP A 59 5.84 -12.13 -6.80
C ASP A 59 5.83 -11.33 -5.49
N THR A 60 5.46 -12.01 -4.41
CA THR A 60 5.40 -11.46 -3.04
C THR A 60 6.38 -12.14 -2.08
N SER A 61 7.29 -12.97 -2.61
CA SER A 61 8.23 -13.77 -1.81
C SER A 61 9.46 -13.00 -1.33
N GLY A 62 9.64 -11.76 -1.81
CA GLY A 62 10.73 -10.87 -1.42
C GLY A 62 10.78 -10.61 0.09
N ALA A 63 11.97 -10.73 0.68
CA ALA A 63 12.18 -10.45 2.10
C ALA A 63 11.94 -8.97 2.45
N ASP A 64 12.12 -8.08 1.48
CA ASP A 64 11.84 -6.64 1.53
C ASP A 64 10.34 -6.31 1.57
N LEU A 65 9.48 -7.26 1.20
CA LEU A 65 8.03 -7.08 1.29
C LEU A 65 7.48 -7.46 2.67
N MET A 66 8.25 -8.14 3.53
CA MET A 66 7.78 -8.58 4.85
C MET A 66 7.20 -7.41 5.64
N PRO A 67 5.96 -7.50 6.16
CA PRO A 67 5.35 -6.42 6.92
C PRO A 67 6.19 -6.04 8.14
N VAL A 68 6.55 -4.76 8.21
CA VAL A 68 7.38 -4.19 9.31
C VAL A 68 6.57 -3.47 10.38
N ASN A 69 5.27 -3.29 10.15
CA ASN A 69 4.33 -2.62 11.05
C ASN A 69 2.88 -2.95 10.64
N ALA A 70 1.96 -2.90 11.59
CA ALA A 70 0.52 -2.94 11.35
C ALA A 70 -0.19 -1.79 12.09
N SER A 71 -0.91 -0.96 11.33
CA SER A 71 -1.81 0.05 11.88
C SER A 71 -3.00 -0.59 12.58
N PHE A 72 -3.53 0.08 13.61
CA PHE A 72 -4.67 -0.42 14.42
C PHE A 72 -4.46 -1.84 14.95
N ARG A 73 -3.22 -2.17 15.33
CA ARG A 73 -2.85 -3.50 15.83
C ARG A 73 -3.66 -3.91 17.06
N GLU A 74 -4.10 -2.96 17.87
CA GLU A 74 -4.99 -3.23 19.01
C GLU A 74 -6.37 -3.76 18.58
N ASN A 75 -6.78 -3.50 17.34
CA ASN A 75 -8.03 -3.98 16.74
C ASN A 75 -7.82 -5.21 15.86
N ALA A 76 -6.62 -5.81 15.86
CA ALA A 76 -6.34 -7.03 15.13
C ALA A 76 -7.25 -8.17 15.60
N VAL A 77 -7.77 -8.92 14.63
CA VAL A 77 -8.51 -10.16 14.91
C VAL A 77 -7.57 -11.18 15.56
N HIS A 78 -8.07 -11.91 16.56
CA HIS A 78 -7.26 -12.79 17.42
C HIS A 78 -6.53 -13.93 16.69
N TRP A 79 -6.95 -14.30 15.48
CA TRP A 79 -6.32 -15.34 14.68
C TRP A 79 -5.22 -14.79 13.74
N MET A 80 -5.08 -13.47 13.62
CA MET A 80 -4.03 -12.87 12.80
C MET A 80 -2.71 -12.89 13.59
N PRO A 81 -1.62 -13.43 13.02
CA PRO A 81 -0.31 -13.34 13.65
C PRO A 81 0.09 -11.88 13.90
N PRO A 82 0.73 -11.57 15.04
CA PRO A 82 1.21 -10.22 15.29
C PRO A 82 2.29 -9.85 14.27
N VAL A 83 2.20 -8.63 13.74
CA VAL A 83 3.25 -8.05 12.91
C VAL A 83 4.22 -7.29 13.85
N PRO A 84 5.52 -7.61 13.85
CA PRO A 84 6.51 -6.85 14.61
C PRO A 84 6.47 -5.37 14.24
N ASP A 85 6.68 -4.48 15.22
CA ASP A 85 6.92 -3.07 14.96
C ASP A 85 8.42 -2.85 14.81
N THR A 86 8.89 -2.97 13.57
CA THR A 86 10.31 -2.82 13.18
C THR A 86 10.54 -1.60 12.30
N GLN A 87 9.49 -0.79 12.09
CA GLN A 87 9.60 0.45 11.35
C GLN A 87 10.47 1.43 12.15
N HIS A 88 11.64 1.76 11.62
CA HIS A 88 12.43 2.85 12.16
C HIS A 88 11.74 4.16 11.76
N SER A 89 11.29 4.94 12.75
CA SER A 89 10.85 6.31 12.51
C SER A 89 12.01 7.08 11.85
N PRO A 90 11.83 7.71 10.67
CA PRO A 90 12.82 8.63 10.13
C PRO A 90 12.92 9.93 10.95
N LEU A 91 11.96 10.14 11.87
CA LEU A 91 11.94 11.23 12.84
C LEU A 91 12.38 10.68 14.21
N GLY A 92 13.70 10.61 14.41
CA GLY A 92 14.29 10.66 15.75
C GLY A 92 14.34 12.09 16.26
#